data_AF-A0A8D9HEF0-F1
#
_entry.id   AF-A0A8D9HEF0-F1
#
_cell.length_a   1.000
_cell.length_b   1.000
_cell.length_c   1.000
_cell.angle_alpha   90.00
_cell.angle_beta   90.00
_cell.angle_gamma   90.00
#
_symmetry.space_group_name_H-M   'P 1'
#
loop_
_entity.id
_entity.type
_entity.pdbx_description
1 polymer ?
#
loop_
_entity_poly.entity_id
_entity_poly.type
_entity_poly.pdbx_seq_one_letter_code
_entity_poly.pdbx_strand_id
1 'polypeptide(L)'
;MVDLISNLPDEILGKILSLVPTKVAASTSVLSKRWRNLLGLIDSLCFDESEEATSGSHRFFDFVDKTFALLSESPIIKKLSLSHIPTSGRDDDNSRVSRWIWTALERGLSELHLHATPRCHGVYLSRELFTSNTLVKLTLSGEYALEVDRVFLPALKSISLLSTWLDGPNYGRLLDGCPVLEDLLITETHRWALPCCASFVESASLRRLVITVKLSDTEDTTVFLKAPSLVFLDYSGYVTSVYDFVDLDMLVEAKLNLMLWDSSVYDEHHDDDYYDDGRPEGISADITRLVAGISNITTLHLSPESLELFHLCCESMPVFNNLLTLSIESDKAHGWQAMPLLLESCPNLHTLVIKGLVHRVTNRCGDACPCSPEEHKNKKRRTVKDEEESCCLSTCHVKVLEISEYGGSFQELKQMRHFLGKLECLQTVKVCVDADENNNNREVLQANLLSLPRLSSKCNIMFI
;
A
#
# COMPACT_ATOMS: atom_id res chain seq x y z
N MET A 1 -16.90 -47.79 1.20
CA MET A 1 -16.57 -46.45 1.72
C MET A 1 -17.84 -45.64 1.61
N VAL A 2 -18.43 -45.16 2.71
CA VAL A 2 -19.68 -44.40 2.67
C VAL A 2 -19.35 -43.01 2.14
N ASP A 3 -20.01 -42.59 1.06
CA ASP A 3 -19.91 -41.22 0.57
C ASP A 3 -20.65 -40.30 1.55
N LEU A 4 -19.89 -39.74 2.49
CA LEU A 4 -20.39 -38.83 3.51
C LEU A 4 -20.81 -37.48 2.93
N ILE A 5 -20.23 -37.09 1.79
CA ILE A 5 -20.50 -35.79 1.14
C ILE A 5 -21.87 -35.84 0.48
N SER A 6 -22.20 -36.92 -0.24
CA SER A 6 -23.53 -37.10 -0.84
C SER A 6 -24.67 -37.18 0.19
N ASN A 7 -24.41 -37.34 1.49
CA ASN A 7 -25.44 -37.34 2.53
C ASN A 7 -25.75 -35.95 3.10
N LEU A 8 -24.99 -34.92 2.73
CA LEU A 8 -25.24 -33.55 3.20
C LEU A 8 -26.51 -32.95 2.57
N PRO A 9 -27.21 -32.02 3.23
CA PRO A 9 -28.32 -31.26 2.64
C PRO A 9 -27.88 -30.43 1.44
N ASP A 10 -28.79 -30.19 0.51
CA ASP A 10 -28.50 -29.48 -0.75
C ASP A 10 -28.02 -28.04 -0.49
N GLU A 11 -28.54 -27.36 0.53
CA GLU A 11 -28.13 -26.01 0.92
C GLU A 11 -26.68 -25.96 1.42
N ILE A 12 -26.23 -27.02 2.08
CA ILE A 12 -24.84 -27.15 2.55
C ILE A 12 -23.93 -27.44 1.37
N LEU A 13 -24.34 -28.33 0.47
CA LEU A 13 -23.58 -28.62 -0.74
C LEU A 13 -23.47 -27.38 -1.65
N GLY A 14 -24.53 -26.58 -1.80
CA GLY A 14 -24.49 -25.32 -2.55
C GLY A 14 -23.50 -24.31 -1.97
N LYS A 15 -23.43 -24.19 -0.63
CA LYS A 15 -22.41 -23.37 0.04
C LYS A 15 -21.00 -23.89 -0.19
N ILE A 16 -20.79 -25.21 -0.11
CA ILE A 16 -19.48 -25.82 -0.40
C ILE A 16 -19.07 -25.54 -1.85
N LEU A 17 -19.99 -25.70 -2.80
CA LEU A 17 -19.74 -25.41 -4.22
C LEU A 17 -19.46 -23.92 -4.49
N SER A 18 -19.99 -23.02 -3.66
CA SER A 18 -19.72 -21.56 -3.75
C SER A 18 -18.32 -21.17 -3.24
N LEU A 19 -17.61 -22.08 -2.55
CA LEU A 19 -16.25 -21.87 -2.05
C LEU A 19 -15.16 -22.37 -3.01
N VAL A 20 -15.53 -23.05 -4.09
CA VAL A 20 -14.59 -23.54 -5.11
C VAL A 20 -14.75 -22.75 -6.41
N PRO A 21 -13.75 -22.74 -7.31
CA PRO A 21 -13.89 -22.11 -8.62
C PRO A 21 -15.13 -22.62 -9.37
N THR A 22 -15.83 -21.74 -10.07
CA THR A 22 -17.13 -22.09 -10.69
C THR A 22 -16.99 -23.20 -11.73
N LYS A 23 -15.83 -23.30 -12.39
CA LYS A 23 -15.52 -24.43 -13.28
C LYS A 23 -15.50 -25.77 -12.54
N VAL A 24 -14.83 -25.84 -11.39
CA VAL A 24 -14.80 -27.03 -10.54
C VAL A 24 -16.21 -27.36 -10.06
N ALA A 25 -16.96 -26.37 -9.60
CA ALA A 25 -18.35 -26.58 -9.20
C ALA A 25 -19.21 -27.12 -10.36
N ALA A 26 -19.14 -26.49 -11.54
CA ALA A 26 -19.86 -26.91 -12.74
C ALA A 26 -19.49 -28.33 -13.18
N SER A 27 -18.23 -28.75 -13.01
CA SER A 27 -17.78 -30.11 -13.33
C SER A 27 -18.47 -31.19 -12.50
N THR A 28 -18.90 -30.86 -11.27
CA THR A 28 -19.63 -31.81 -10.40
C THR A 28 -21.01 -32.18 -10.95
N SER A 29 -21.56 -31.40 -11.89
CA SER A 29 -22.87 -31.66 -12.51
C SER A 29 -22.93 -32.98 -13.30
N VAL A 30 -21.79 -33.57 -13.63
CA VAL A 30 -21.69 -34.89 -14.29
C VAL A 30 -21.86 -36.05 -13.33
N LEU A 31 -21.70 -35.82 -12.01
CA LEU A 31 -21.74 -36.87 -10.98
C LEU A 31 -23.14 -37.45 -10.81
N SER A 32 -24.18 -36.60 -10.81
CA SER A 32 -25.57 -37.04 -10.81
C SER A 32 -26.55 -35.92 -11.17
N LYS A 33 -27.82 -36.26 -11.37
CA LYS A 33 -28.91 -35.27 -11.55
C LYS A 33 -29.03 -34.32 -10.35
N ARG A 34 -28.75 -34.81 -9.13
CA ARG A 34 -28.78 -33.99 -7.92
C ARG A 34 -27.69 -32.93 -7.98
N TRP A 35 -26.45 -33.32 -8.28
CA TRP A 35 -25.32 -32.39 -8.38
C TRP A 35 -25.50 -31.34 -9.48
N ARG A 36 -26.20 -31.67 -10.57
CA ARG A 36 -26.59 -30.68 -11.58
C ARG A 36 -27.52 -29.60 -11.02
N ASN A 37 -28.50 -29.98 -10.20
CA ASN A 37 -29.45 -29.03 -9.62
C ASN A 37 -28.81 -28.18 -8.51
N LEU A 38 -27.78 -28.70 -7.83
CA LEU A 38 -27.04 -27.94 -6.81
C LEU A 38 -26.34 -26.69 -7.36
N LEU A 39 -26.05 -26.66 -8.66
CA LEU A 39 -25.49 -25.45 -9.28
C LEU A 39 -26.41 -24.24 -9.11
N GLY A 40 -27.73 -24.43 -9.14
CA GLY A 40 -28.71 -23.37 -8.90
C GLY A 40 -28.66 -22.77 -7.49
N LEU A 41 -27.94 -23.39 -6.55
CA LEU A 41 -27.76 -22.90 -5.18
C LEU A 41 -26.45 -22.13 -4.99
N ILE A 42 -25.63 -22.01 -6.03
CA ILE A 42 -24.37 -21.26 -5.97
C ILE A 42 -24.68 -19.76 -6.03
N ASP A 43 -24.14 -19.00 -5.09
CA ASP A 43 -24.29 -17.55 -5.01
C ASP A 43 -22.99 -16.77 -5.30
N SER A 44 -21.87 -17.48 -5.52
CA SER A 44 -20.56 -16.91 -5.86
C SER A 44 -20.04 -17.50 -7.16
N LEU A 45 -19.92 -16.65 -8.19
CA LEU A 45 -19.41 -17.02 -9.50
C LEU A 45 -18.01 -16.46 -9.70
N CYS A 46 -17.06 -17.34 -9.96
CA CYS A 46 -15.65 -17.04 -10.13
C CYS A 46 -15.11 -17.73 -11.38
N PHE A 47 -14.72 -16.91 -12.36
CA PHE A 47 -14.27 -17.34 -13.68
C PHE A 47 -12.79 -16.95 -13.89
N ASP A 48 -11.92 -17.31 -12.94
CA ASP A 48 -10.53 -16.83 -12.86
C ASP A 48 -9.48 -17.76 -13.52
N GLU A 49 -9.82 -19.01 -13.88
CA GLU A 49 -8.83 -20.04 -14.29
C GLU A 49 -8.34 -19.93 -15.75
N SER A 50 -7.01 -19.86 -15.90
CA SER A 50 -6.28 -19.39 -17.09
C SER A 50 -5.83 -20.44 -18.11
N GLU A 51 -6.16 -21.73 -17.96
CA GLU A 51 -5.63 -22.75 -18.89
C GLU A 51 -6.33 -22.77 -20.26
N GLU A 52 -7.58 -22.30 -20.36
CA GLU A 52 -8.33 -22.27 -21.63
C GLU A 52 -8.35 -20.90 -22.31
N ALA A 53 -7.96 -19.82 -21.60
CA ALA A 53 -7.82 -18.49 -22.18
C ALA A 53 -6.74 -18.45 -23.28
N THR A 54 -5.75 -19.35 -23.21
CA THR A 54 -4.75 -19.58 -24.25
C THR A 54 -5.28 -20.41 -25.44
N SER A 55 -6.42 -21.09 -25.27
CA SER A 55 -7.01 -22.04 -26.24
C SER A 55 -8.19 -21.47 -27.04
N GLY A 56 -8.57 -20.20 -26.82
CA GLY A 56 -9.54 -19.44 -27.63
C GLY A 56 -10.65 -18.78 -26.80
N SER A 57 -10.80 -17.45 -26.93
CA SER A 57 -11.77 -16.61 -26.21
C SER A 57 -13.21 -17.13 -26.27
N HIS A 58 -13.65 -17.69 -27.40
CA HIS A 58 -15.03 -18.16 -27.57
C HIS A 58 -15.43 -19.30 -26.61
N ARG A 59 -14.52 -20.20 -26.23
CA ARG A 59 -14.84 -21.31 -25.30
C ARG A 59 -15.15 -20.81 -23.90
N PHE A 60 -14.42 -19.79 -23.46
CA PHE A 60 -14.67 -19.14 -22.17
C PHE A 60 -16.06 -18.51 -22.16
N PHE A 61 -16.37 -17.70 -23.16
CA PHE A 61 -17.67 -17.03 -23.22
C PHE A 61 -18.83 -18.04 -23.29
N ASP A 62 -18.69 -19.12 -24.07
CA ASP A 62 -19.70 -20.16 -24.15
C ASP A 62 -19.89 -20.92 -22.83
N PHE A 63 -18.83 -21.09 -22.06
CA PHE A 63 -18.89 -21.67 -20.72
C PHE A 63 -19.64 -20.74 -19.75
N VAL A 64 -19.35 -19.43 -19.77
CA VAL A 64 -20.04 -18.45 -18.95
C VAL A 64 -21.52 -18.38 -19.30
N ASP A 65 -21.87 -18.29 -20.60
CA ASP A 65 -23.27 -18.30 -21.05
C ASP A 65 -24.03 -19.56 -20.61
N LYS A 66 -23.43 -20.75 -20.76
CA LYS A 66 -24.04 -22.00 -20.30
C LYS A 66 -24.21 -22.01 -18.79
N THR A 67 -23.25 -21.47 -18.05
CA THR A 67 -23.34 -21.35 -16.59
C THR A 67 -24.49 -20.43 -16.19
N PHE A 68 -24.60 -19.25 -16.78
CA PHE A 68 -25.72 -18.33 -16.54
C PHE A 68 -27.08 -18.93 -16.94
N ALA A 69 -27.13 -19.72 -18.02
CA ALA A 69 -28.34 -20.43 -18.43
C ALA A 69 -28.75 -21.51 -17.41
N LEU A 70 -27.79 -22.26 -16.85
CA LEU A 70 -28.04 -23.25 -15.79
C LEU A 70 -28.48 -22.58 -14.48
N LEU A 71 -28.00 -21.36 -14.23
CA LEU A 71 -28.36 -20.55 -13.07
C LEU A 71 -29.63 -19.72 -13.30
N SER A 72 -30.34 -19.88 -14.41
CA SER A 72 -31.53 -19.07 -14.73
C SER A 72 -32.63 -19.13 -13.66
N GLU A 73 -32.73 -20.24 -12.94
CA GLU A 73 -33.68 -20.44 -11.83
C GLU A 73 -33.14 -19.97 -10.47
N SER A 74 -31.86 -19.61 -10.37
CA SER A 74 -31.26 -19.10 -9.13
C SER A 74 -31.67 -17.65 -8.88
N PRO A 75 -32.28 -17.34 -7.73
CA PRO A 75 -32.78 -15.99 -7.45
C PRO A 75 -31.69 -15.00 -7.04
N ILE A 76 -30.51 -15.46 -6.61
CA ILE A 76 -29.50 -14.60 -5.96
C ILE A 76 -28.10 -14.91 -6.47
N ILE A 77 -27.40 -13.88 -6.92
CA ILE A 77 -25.94 -13.91 -7.19
C ILE A 77 -25.33 -12.85 -6.30
N LYS A 78 -24.52 -13.24 -5.31
CA LYS A 78 -23.85 -12.29 -4.40
C LYS A 78 -22.51 -11.82 -4.92
N LYS A 79 -21.76 -12.70 -5.59
CA LYS A 79 -20.43 -12.41 -6.09
C LYS A 79 -20.27 -12.83 -7.55
N LEU A 80 -19.62 -11.97 -8.33
CA LEU A 80 -19.23 -12.23 -9.71
C LEU A 80 -17.77 -11.78 -9.90
N SER A 81 -16.90 -12.72 -10.28
CA SER A 81 -15.52 -12.45 -10.71
C SER A 81 -15.36 -12.90 -12.16
N LEU A 82 -14.98 -11.98 -13.03
CA LEU A 82 -14.69 -12.23 -14.43
C LEU A 82 -13.23 -11.83 -14.71
N SER A 83 -12.38 -12.82 -14.98
CA SER A 83 -11.04 -12.58 -15.52
C SER A 83 -11.03 -12.76 -17.04
N HIS A 84 -9.99 -12.22 -17.69
CA HIS A 84 -9.76 -12.35 -19.13
C HIS A 84 -10.79 -11.66 -20.03
N ILE A 85 -11.39 -10.55 -19.58
CA ILE A 85 -12.27 -9.75 -20.45
C ILE A 85 -11.44 -9.25 -21.65
N PRO A 86 -11.75 -9.69 -22.89
CA PRO A 86 -10.94 -9.37 -24.05
C PRO A 86 -11.13 -7.90 -24.42
N THR A 87 -10.02 -7.20 -24.55
CA THR A 87 -9.94 -5.78 -24.92
C THR A 87 -10.10 -5.52 -26.42
N SER A 88 -9.95 -6.56 -27.27
CA SER A 88 -10.02 -6.47 -28.73
C SER A 88 -11.21 -7.22 -29.34
N GLY A 89 -12.31 -7.40 -28.59
CA GLY A 89 -13.47 -8.17 -29.01
C GLY A 89 -14.32 -7.45 -30.06
N ARG A 90 -14.96 -8.22 -30.94
CA ARG A 90 -16.08 -7.72 -31.77
C ARG A 90 -17.18 -7.20 -30.82
N ASP A 91 -18.04 -6.27 -31.27
CA ASP A 91 -19.14 -5.71 -30.45
C ASP A 91 -19.96 -6.76 -29.67
N ASP A 92 -20.05 -7.98 -30.20
CA ASP A 92 -20.73 -9.13 -29.58
C ASP A 92 -20.15 -9.54 -28.21
N ASP A 93 -18.82 -9.50 -28.02
CA ASP A 93 -18.17 -9.93 -26.78
C ASP A 93 -18.46 -8.94 -25.63
N ASN A 94 -18.34 -7.63 -25.87
CA ASN A 94 -18.70 -6.60 -24.89
C ASN A 94 -20.18 -6.68 -24.50
N SER A 95 -21.06 -7.01 -25.46
CA SER A 95 -22.49 -7.20 -25.19
C SER A 95 -22.75 -8.39 -24.27
N ARG A 96 -21.98 -9.48 -24.38
CA ARG A 96 -22.09 -10.67 -23.51
C ARG A 96 -21.65 -10.36 -22.09
N VAL A 97 -20.50 -9.70 -21.93
CA VAL A 97 -20.00 -9.27 -20.62
C VAL A 97 -21.01 -8.36 -19.91
N SER A 98 -21.50 -7.34 -20.63
CA SER A 98 -22.52 -6.42 -20.10
C SER A 98 -23.78 -7.16 -19.67
N ARG A 99 -24.23 -8.15 -20.45
CA ARG A 99 -25.40 -8.98 -20.13
C ARG A 99 -25.20 -9.83 -18.88
N TRP A 100 -24.03 -10.44 -18.69
CA TRP A 100 -23.72 -11.23 -17.49
C TRP A 100 -23.74 -10.36 -16.24
N ILE A 101 -23.10 -9.19 -16.31
CA ILE A 101 -23.05 -8.27 -15.18
C ILE A 101 -24.45 -7.76 -14.86
N TRP A 102 -25.22 -7.34 -15.87
CA TRP A 102 -26.61 -6.92 -15.69
C TRP A 102 -27.47 -8.00 -15.03
N THR A 103 -27.39 -9.24 -15.53
CA THR A 103 -28.13 -10.38 -14.97
C THR A 103 -27.77 -10.61 -13.51
N ALA A 104 -26.51 -10.43 -13.13
CA ALA A 104 -26.07 -10.55 -11.76
C ALA A 104 -26.57 -9.39 -10.88
N LEU A 105 -26.50 -8.14 -11.37
CA LEU A 105 -27.01 -6.96 -10.68
C LEU A 105 -28.51 -7.06 -10.39
N GLU A 106 -29.32 -7.51 -11.36
CA GLU A 106 -30.76 -7.76 -11.17
C GLU A 106 -31.06 -8.81 -10.09
N ARG A 107 -30.08 -9.67 -9.78
CA ARG A 107 -30.17 -10.75 -8.77
C ARG A 107 -29.48 -10.39 -7.45
N GLY A 108 -29.29 -9.10 -7.20
CA GLY A 108 -28.81 -8.58 -5.92
C GLY A 108 -27.31 -8.75 -5.69
N LEU A 109 -26.51 -8.61 -6.75
CA LEU A 109 -25.05 -8.65 -6.69
C LEU A 109 -24.50 -7.64 -5.66
N SER A 110 -23.66 -8.15 -4.75
CA SER A 110 -22.99 -7.36 -3.72
C SER A 110 -21.50 -7.17 -3.98
N GLU A 111 -20.84 -8.10 -4.66
CA GLU A 111 -19.40 -8.04 -4.95
C GLU A 111 -19.13 -8.27 -6.44
N LEU A 112 -18.49 -7.31 -7.10
CA LEU A 112 -18.10 -7.43 -8.50
C LEU A 112 -16.59 -7.25 -8.65
N HIS A 113 -15.95 -8.21 -9.32
CA HIS A 113 -14.55 -8.15 -9.71
C HIS A 113 -14.42 -8.33 -11.21
N LEU A 114 -13.84 -7.34 -11.88
CA LEU A 114 -13.58 -7.35 -13.32
C LEU A 114 -12.08 -7.21 -13.55
N HIS A 115 -11.49 -8.18 -14.25
CA HIS A 115 -10.09 -8.14 -14.66
C HIS A 115 -9.99 -8.22 -16.19
N ALA A 116 -9.68 -7.09 -16.81
CA ALA A 116 -9.45 -6.95 -18.23
C ALA A 116 -7.98 -7.23 -18.58
N THR A 117 -7.74 -7.89 -19.71
CA THR A 117 -6.37 -8.14 -20.18
C THR A 117 -5.71 -6.83 -20.63
N PRO A 118 -4.51 -6.46 -20.13
CA PRO A 118 -3.85 -5.23 -20.52
C PRO A 118 -3.50 -5.26 -22.01
N ARG A 119 -4.25 -4.54 -22.84
CA ARG A 119 -3.94 -4.24 -24.25
C ARG A 119 -4.56 -2.89 -24.61
N CYS A 120 -4.03 -2.26 -25.65
CA CYS A 120 -4.23 -0.87 -26.06
C CYS A 120 -5.66 -0.37 -26.36
N HIS A 121 -6.72 -1.15 -26.08
CA HIS A 121 -8.10 -0.76 -26.30
C HIS A 121 -8.88 -1.06 -25.02
N GLY A 122 -9.33 -0.02 -24.30
CA GLY A 122 -10.06 -0.19 -23.05
C GLY A 122 -11.38 -0.96 -23.22
N VAL A 123 -11.81 -1.66 -22.16
CA VAL A 123 -13.15 -2.28 -22.11
C VAL A 123 -14.19 -1.20 -21.84
N TYR A 124 -15.21 -1.10 -22.69
CA TYR A 124 -16.33 -0.21 -22.46
C TYR A 124 -17.30 -0.84 -21.47
N LEU A 125 -17.47 -0.18 -20.33
CA LEU A 125 -18.48 -0.56 -19.34
C LEU A 125 -19.67 0.39 -19.49
N SER A 126 -20.86 -0.19 -19.68
CA SER A 126 -22.07 0.59 -19.89
C SER A 126 -22.54 1.26 -18.59
N ARG A 127 -23.29 2.37 -18.73
CA ARG A 127 -23.86 3.15 -17.61
C ARG A 127 -24.62 2.32 -16.59
N GLU A 128 -25.23 1.21 -17.02
CA GLU A 128 -26.05 0.34 -16.19
C GLU A 128 -25.24 -0.33 -15.08
N LEU A 129 -23.93 -0.53 -15.27
CA LEU A 129 -23.02 -1.07 -14.25
C LEU A 129 -22.98 -0.21 -12.98
N PHE A 130 -23.04 1.11 -13.18
CA PHE A 130 -22.83 2.10 -12.13
C PHE A 130 -24.14 2.52 -11.47
N THR A 131 -25.22 1.77 -11.67
CA THR A 131 -26.52 2.00 -11.02
C THR A 131 -26.96 0.72 -10.31
N SER A 132 -26.72 0.62 -9.01
CA SER A 132 -27.07 -0.55 -8.20
C SER A 132 -27.25 -0.19 -6.74
N ASN A 133 -28.32 -0.69 -6.11
CA ASN A 133 -28.60 -0.51 -4.69
C ASN A 133 -28.06 -1.65 -3.81
N THR A 134 -27.52 -2.72 -4.40
CA THR A 134 -27.00 -3.89 -3.67
C THR A 134 -25.48 -4.00 -3.71
N LEU A 135 -24.82 -3.34 -4.68
CA LEU A 135 -23.38 -3.46 -4.86
C LEU A 135 -22.64 -2.79 -3.70
N VAL A 136 -21.84 -3.57 -2.96
CA VAL A 136 -21.07 -3.16 -1.78
C VAL A 136 -19.58 -3.04 -2.10
N LYS A 137 -19.06 -3.91 -2.97
CA LYS A 137 -17.64 -3.95 -3.35
C LYS A 137 -17.46 -4.00 -4.87
N LEU A 138 -16.61 -3.13 -5.39
CA LEU A 138 -16.25 -3.07 -6.80
C LEU A 138 -14.73 -3.17 -6.94
N THR A 139 -14.24 -4.11 -7.74
CA THR A 139 -12.84 -4.20 -8.15
C THR A 139 -12.76 -4.13 -9.66
N LEU A 140 -12.03 -3.14 -10.16
CA LEU A 140 -11.70 -2.99 -11.56
C LEU A 140 -10.19 -3.16 -11.70
N SER A 141 -9.76 -4.04 -12.60
CA SER A 141 -8.35 -4.22 -12.94
C SER A 141 -8.13 -4.26 -14.44
N GLY A 142 -7.14 -3.51 -14.95
CA GLY A 142 -6.88 -3.33 -16.38
C GLY A 142 -7.53 -2.08 -16.97
N GLU A 143 -7.39 -1.88 -18.29
CA GLU A 143 -7.86 -0.68 -18.97
C GLU A 143 -9.37 -0.70 -19.21
N TYR A 144 -10.10 0.26 -18.61
CA TYR A 144 -11.54 0.44 -18.81
C TYR A 144 -11.82 1.84 -19.33
N ALA A 145 -12.63 1.95 -20.37
CA ALA A 145 -13.25 3.19 -20.75
C ALA A 145 -14.64 3.24 -20.09
N LEU A 146 -14.80 4.10 -19.10
CA LEU A 146 -16.10 4.31 -18.46
C LEU A 146 -16.82 5.47 -19.15
N GLU A 147 -18.01 5.22 -19.68
CA GLU A 147 -18.90 6.30 -20.12
C GLU A 147 -19.91 6.56 -18.98
N VAL A 148 -19.49 7.40 -18.04
CA VAL A 148 -20.20 7.59 -16.78
C VAL A 148 -21.04 8.86 -16.82
N ASP A 149 -22.25 8.79 -17.38
CA ASP A 149 -23.17 9.94 -17.31
C ASP A 149 -23.92 10.01 -15.97
N ARG A 150 -24.17 8.87 -15.31
CA ARG A 150 -24.88 8.78 -14.04
C ARG A 150 -24.35 7.60 -13.21
N VAL A 151 -23.79 7.89 -12.02
CA VAL A 151 -23.44 6.88 -11.01
C VAL A 151 -24.42 6.99 -9.86
N PHE A 152 -24.95 5.84 -9.44
CA PHE A 152 -25.76 5.73 -8.25
C PHE A 152 -25.50 4.37 -7.59
N LEU A 153 -24.56 4.35 -6.66
CA LEU A 153 -24.12 3.17 -5.92
C LEU A 153 -24.25 3.42 -4.40
N PRO A 154 -25.48 3.60 -3.87
CA PRO A 154 -25.71 4.04 -2.49
C PRO A 154 -25.30 3.03 -1.41
N ALA A 155 -24.99 1.78 -1.78
CA ALA A 155 -24.54 0.73 -0.86
C ALA A 155 -23.03 0.45 -0.97
N LEU A 156 -22.32 1.11 -1.89
CA LEU A 156 -20.94 0.78 -2.21
C LEU A 156 -19.98 1.34 -1.16
N LYS A 157 -19.28 0.43 -0.49
CA LYS A 157 -18.35 0.73 0.61
C LYS A 157 -16.89 0.59 0.22
N SER A 158 -16.58 -0.20 -0.80
CA SER A 158 -15.20 -0.49 -1.18
C SER A 158 -15.00 -0.45 -2.68
N ILE A 159 -14.05 0.35 -3.13
CA ILE A 159 -13.59 0.42 -4.52
C ILE A 159 -12.11 0.01 -4.56
N SER A 160 -11.75 -0.84 -5.50
CA SER A 160 -10.35 -1.18 -5.82
C SER A 160 -10.10 -0.97 -7.31
N LEU A 161 -9.20 -0.06 -7.63
CA LEU A 161 -8.78 0.33 -8.96
C LEU A 161 -7.33 -0.14 -9.16
N LEU A 162 -7.14 -1.20 -9.96
CA LEU A 162 -5.86 -1.90 -10.11
C LEU A 162 -5.35 -1.80 -11.55
N SER A 163 -4.47 -0.83 -11.80
CA SER A 163 -3.92 -0.48 -13.12
C SER A 163 -5.04 -0.10 -14.10
N THR A 164 -5.98 0.74 -13.63
CA THR A 164 -7.14 1.19 -14.38
C THR A 164 -6.97 2.62 -14.84
N TRP A 165 -7.04 2.83 -16.16
CA TRP A 165 -7.08 4.17 -16.71
C TRP A 165 -8.50 4.73 -16.63
N LEU A 166 -8.70 5.76 -15.79
CA LEU A 166 -9.94 6.54 -15.71
C LEU A 166 -9.60 8.01 -15.94
N ASP A 167 -10.34 8.69 -16.81
CA ASP A 167 -10.22 10.14 -16.90
C ASP A 167 -10.77 10.83 -15.64
N GLY A 168 -10.32 12.07 -15.39
CA GLY A 168 -10.69 12.83 -14.19
C GLY A 168 -12.19 13.03 -14.02
N PRO A 169 -12.93 13.46 -15.07
CA PRO A 169 -14.37 13.63 -14.98
C PRO A 169 -15.11 12.34 -14.61
N ASN A 170 -14.80 11.20 -15.23
CA ASN A 170 -15.49 9.93 -14.93
C ASN A 170 -15.10 9.41 -13.53
N TYR A 171 -13.85 9.59 -13.12
CA TYR A 171 -13.42 9.25 -11.77
C TYR A 171 -14.13 10.08 -10.70
N GLY A 172 -14.24 11.40 -10.87
CA GLY A 172 -14.98 12.27 -9.96
C GLY A 172 -16.45 11.84 -9.84
N ARG A 173 -17.11 11.61 -10.98
CA ARG A 173 -18.50 11.10 -11.01
C ARG A 173 -18.66 9.75 -10.32
N LEU A 174 -17.66 8.87 -10.41
CA LEU A 174 -17.65 7.59 -9.71
C LEU A 174 -17.66 7.79 -8.20
N LEU A 175 -16.80 8.64 -7.66
CA LEU A 175 -16.76 8.93 -6.23
C LEU A 175 -18.05 9.64 -5.76
N ASP A 176 -18.54 10.63 -6.51
CA ASP A 176 -19.76 11.38 -6.19
C ASP A 176 -20.99 10.48 -6.09
N GLY A 177 -21.05 9.42 -6.91
CA GLY A 177 -22.14 8.45 -6.89
C GLY A 177 -22.05 7.38 -5.79
N CYS A 178 -21.01 7.42 -4.95
CA CYS A 178 -20.74 6.45 -3.89
C CYS A 178 -20.75 7.13 -2.49
N PRO A 179 -21.91 7.56 -1.97
CA PRO A 179 -22.01 8.40 -0.77
C PRO A 179 -21.61 7.70 0.54
N VAL A 180 -21.42 6.38 0.54
CA VAL A 180 -21.06 5.57 1.71
C VAL A 180 -19.71 4.85 1.53
N LEU A 181 -18.88 5.32 0.61
CA LEU A 181 -17.57 4.75 0.33
C LEU A 181 -16.68 4.85 1.58
N GLU A 182 -16.20 3.72 2.10
CA GLU A 182 -15.34 3.64 3.29
C GLU A 182 -13.88 3.27 2.94
N ASP A 183 -13.65 2.52 1.85
CA ASP A 183 -12.33 1.99 1.47
C ASP A 183 -12.05 2.21 -0.02
N LEU A 184 -10.95 2.88 -0.33
CA LEU A 184 -10.49 3.14 -1.69
C LEU A 184 -9.03 2.68 -1.85
N LEU A 185 -8.82 1.73 -2.76
CA LEU A 185 -7.51 1.24 -3.16
C LEU A 185 -7.25 1.64 -4.62
N ILE A 186 -6.13 2.30 -4.86
CA ILE A 186 -5.66 2.73 -6.18
C ILE A 186 -4.22 2.23 -6.33
N THR A 187 -4.00 1.32 -7.26
CA THR A 187 -2.67 0.82 -7.62
C THR A 187 -2.46 1.09 -9.09
N GLU A 188 -1.33 1.67 -9.46
CA GLU A 188 -0.98 1.96 -10.84
C GLU A 188 0.41 1.43 -11.20
N THR A 189 0.50 0.81 -12.37
CA THR A 189 1.71 0.17 -12.91
C THR A 189 2.00 0.56 -14.36
N HIS A 190 1.08 1.25 -15.04
CA HIS A 190 1.25 1.70 -16.42
C HIS A 190 2.25 2.84 -16.50
N ARG A 191 3.04 2.89 -17.59
CA ARG A 191 4.15 3.84 -17.76
C ARG A 191 3.81 5.07 -18.61
N TRP A 192 2.62 5.12 -19.21
CA TRP A 192 2.36 6.03 -20.35
C TRP A 192 1.47 7.23 -20.05
N ALA A 193 0.77 7.27 -18.91
CA ALA A 193 0.01 8.45 -18.48
C ALA A 193 -0.34 8.36 -16.98
N LEU A 194 -0.37 9.51 -16.30
CA LEU A 194 -0.98 9.68 -14.97
C LEU A 194 -2.49 9.51 -15.07
N PRO A 195 -3.08 8.47 -14.44
CA PRO A 195 -4.52 8.42 -14.30
C PRO A 195 -4.96 9.44 -13.25
N CYS A 196 -6.03 10.18 -13.53
CA CYS A 196 -6.54 11.24 -12.66
C CYS A 196 -7.00 10.74 -11.28
N CYS A 197 -7.23 9.44 -11.13
CA CYS A 197 -7.64 8.81 -9.87
C CYS A 197 -6.58 8.93 -8.77
N ALA A 198 -5.30 9.03 -9.14
CA ALA A 198 -4.19 9.16 -8.20
C ALA A 198 -3.93 10.61 -7.75
N SER A 199 -4.39 11.61 -8.51
CA SER A 199 -4.07 13.02 -8.30
C SER A 199 -5.20 13.80 -7.62
N PHE A 200 -6.42 13.29 -7.62
CA PHE A 200 -7.57 13.98 -7.02
C PHE A 200 -8.43 12.98 -6.26
N VAL A 201 -8.66 13.18 -4.97
CA VAL A 201 -9.59 12.39 -4.17
C VAL A 201 -10.41 13.31 -3.28
N GLU A 202 -11.72 13.36 -3.49
CA GLU A 202 -12.67 14.06 -2.61
C GLU A 202 -13.77 13.09 -2.17
N SER A 203 -13.86 12.80 -0.87
CA SER A 203 -14.91 11.93 -0.33
C SER A 203 -15.11 12.14 1.16
N ALA A 204 -16.34 12.49 1.54
CA ALA A 204 -16.68 12.75 2.94
C ALA A 204 -16.80 11.49 3.80
N SER A 205 -17.10 10.33 3.20
CA SER A 205 -17.32 9.05 3.90
C SER A 205 -16.06 8.19 3.99
N LEU A 206 -15.02 8.51 3.23
CA LEU A 206 -13.84 7.67 3.07
C LEU A 206 -13.07 7.55 4.39
N ARG A 207 -12.75 6.32 4.80
CA ARG A 207 -12.05 6.01 6.06
C ARG A 207 -10.66 5.42 5.83
N ARG A 208 -10.46 4.71 4.72
CA ARG A 208 -9.21 4.07 4.34
C ARG A 208 -8.87 4.41 2.90
N LEU A 209 -7.67 4.95 2.68
CA LEU A 209 -7.15 5.28 1.36
C LEU A 209 -5.78 4.62 1.17
N VAL A 210 -5.61 3.90 0.07
CA VAL A 210 -4.32 3.37 -0.37
C VAL A 210 -4.06 3.79 -1.80
N ILE A 211 -2.93 4.45 -2.02
CA ILE A 211 -2.49 4.92 -3.32
C ILE A 211 -1.08 4.38 -3.56
N THR A 212 -0.87 3.69 -4.68
CA THR A 212 0.45 3.21 -5.11
C THR A 212 0.66 3.57 -6.57
N VAL A 213 1.55 4.52 -6.86
CA VAL A 213 1.73 5.10 -8.19
C VAL A 213 3.20 5.15 -8.55
N LYS A 214 3.62 4.43 -9.58
CA LYS A 214 5.03 4.33 -10.02
C LYS A 214 5.25 5.01 -11.38
N LEU A 215 4.83 6.27 -11.50
CA LEU A 215 4.91 7.03 -12.74
C LEU A 215 6.07 8.01 -12.79
N SER A 216 6.62 8.13 -13.98
CA SER A 216 7.99 8.53 -14.24
C SER A 216 8.10 9.98 -14.73
N ASP A 217 7.00 10.68 -14.99
CA ASP A 217 7.05 11.98 -15.69
C ASP A 217 6.02 12.92 -15.04
N THR A 218 6.39 13.50 -13.88
CA THR A 218 5.42 14.11 -12.94
C THR A 218 5.76 15.54 -12.50
N GLU A 219 6.65 16.24 -13.21
CA GLU A 219 7.13 17.58 -12.80
C GLU A 219 5.99 18.59 -12.56
N ASP A 220 4.81 18.43 -13.18
CA ASP A 220 3.65 19.32 -13.04
C ASP A 220 2.40 18.70 -12.37
N THR A 221 2.54 17.60 -11.62
CA THR A 221 1.36 16.96 -11.00
C THR A 221 1.02 17.54 -9.63
N THR A 222 -0.24 17.92 -9.44
CA THR A 222 -0.77 18.27 -8.11
C THR A 222 -1.54 17.08 -7.53
N VAL A 223 -1.24 16.70 -6.29
CA VAL A 223 -2.01 15.70 -5.54
C VAL A 223 -2.95 16.42 -4.57
N PHE A 224 -4.24 16.38 -4.87
CA PHE A 224 -5.31 16.93 -4.03
C PHE A 224 -6.04 15.81 -3.29
N LEU A 225 -6.11 15.92 -1.97
CA LEU A 225 -6.82 14.98 -1.11
C LEU A 225 -7.71 15.74 -0.13
N LYS A 226 -9.02 15.49 -0.18
CA LYS A 226 -10.00 16.02 0.76
C LYS A 226 -10.89 14.90 1.29
N ALA A 227 -10.67 14.51 2.54
CA ALA A 227 -11.34 13.37 3.14
C ALA A 227 -11.53 13.54 4.67
N PRO A 228 -12.57 14.27 5.12
CA PRO A 228 -12.80 14.61 6.54
C PRO A 228 -12.96 13.41 7.48
N SER A 229 -13.33 12.23 6.96
CA SER A 229 -13.50 11.01 7.75
C SER A 229 -12.33 10.03 7.63
N LEU A 230 -11.23 10.42 6.96
CA LEU A 230 -10.11 9.53 6.69
C LEU A 230 -9.37 9.19 8.00
N VAL A 231 -9.17 7.90 8.24
CA VAL A 231 -8.49 7.37 9.45
C VAL A 231 -7.13 6.77 9.10
N PHE A 232 -7.01 6.19 7.91
CA PHE A 232 -5.80 5.51 7.44
C PHE A 232 -5.43 5.96 6.03
N LEU A 233 -4.17 6.36 5.85
CA LEU A 233 -3.57 6.70 4.57
C LEU A 233 -2.32 5.83 4.33
N ASP A 234 -2.26 5.17 3.19
CA ASP A 234 -1.05 4.53 2.67
C ASP A 234 -0.75 5.11 1.30
N TYR A 235 0.31 5.93 1.22
CA TYR A 235 0.67 6.67 0.03
C TYR A 235 2.07 6.25 -0.43
N SER A 236 2.13 5.66 -1.63
CA SER A 236 3.36 5.29 -2.28
C SER A 236 3.43 5.90 -3.68
N GLY A 237 4.51 6.62 -3.98
CA GLY A 237 4.75 7.13 -5.32
C GLY A 237 5.89 8.13 -5.41
N TYR A 238 6.16 8.59 -6.61
CA TYR A 238 7.18 9.61 -6.83
C TYR A 238 6.76 10.95 -6.21
N VAL A 239 7.74 11.70 -5.71
CA VAL A 239 7.49 13.04 -5.17
C VAL A 239 7.04 13.96 -6.30
N THR A 240 5.95 14.69 -6.07
CA THR A 240 5.37 15.65 -7.03
C THR A 240 5.63 17.08 -6.59
N SER A 241 5.39 18.06 -7.47
CA SER A 241 5.64 19.47 -7.20
C SER A 241 4.66 20.11 -6.21
N VAL A 242 3.40 19.63 -6.12
CA VAL A 242 2.38 20.24 -5.24
C VAL A 242 1.50 19.19 -4.55
N TYR A 243 1.39 19.30 -3.22
CA TYR A 243 0.42 18.56 -2.41
C TYR A 243 -0.61 19.50 -1.80
N ASP A 244 -1.89 19.14 -1.88
CA ASP A 244 -2.98 19.89 -1.27
C ASP A 244 -3.89 18.95 -0.48
N PHE A 245 -3.53 18.76 0.79
CA PHE A 245 -4.22 17.88 1.73
C PHE A 245 -5.11 18.73 2.61
N VAL A 246 -6.42 18.51 2.51
CA VAL A 246 -7.47 19.34 3.11
C VAL A 246 -8.38 18.46 3.95
N ASP A 247 -8.81 18.96 5.10
CA ASP A 247 -9.74 18.26 6.01
C ASP A 247 -9.30 16.83 6.35
N LEU A 248 -8.10 16.66 6.96
CA LEU A 248 -7.57 15.35 7.39
C LEU A 248 -7.50 15.20 8.91
N ASP A 249 -8.31 15.95 9.66
CA ASP A 249 -8.25 16.01 11.13
C ASP A 249 -8.51 14.67 11.83
N MET A 250 -9.20 13.74 11.17
CA MET A 250 -9.50 12.41 11.67
C MET A 250 -8.41 11.37 11.38
N LEU A 251 -7.35 11.75 10.65
CA LEU A 251 -6.29 10.83 10.24
C LEU A 251 -5.49 10.37 11.46
N VAL A 252 -5.39 9.06 11.64
CA VAL A 252 -4.72 8.42 12.79
C VAL A 252 -3.38 7.82 12.39
N GLU A 253 -3.34 7.15 11.23
CA GLU A 253 -2.18 6.42 10.74
C GLU A 253 -1.87 6.80 9.29
N ALA A 254 -0.60 7.14 9.05
CA ALA A 254 -0.08 7.40 7.71
C ALA A 254 1.13 6.50 7.42
N LYS A 255 1.16 5.93 6.21
CA LYS A 255 2.31 5.22 5.65
C LYS A 255 2.76 5.94 4.40
N LEU A 256 4.04 6.29 4.36
CA LEU A 256 4.64 6.97 3.23
C LEU A 256 5.74 6.10 2.64
N ASN A 257 5.64 5.84 1.34
CA ASN A 257 6.66 5.23 0.52
C ASN A 257 6.92 6.07 -0.73
N LEU A 258 7.58 7.21 -0.50
CA LEU A 258 7.95 8.21 -1.48
C LEU A 258 9.24 7.81 -2.20
N MET A 259 9.32 8.14 -3.49
CA MET A 259 10.50 7.94 -4.33
C MET A 259 10.93 9.25 -5.00
N LEU A 260 12.22 9.50 -5.13
CA LEU A 260 12.70 10.61 -5.94
C LEU A 260 12.73 10.18 -7.42
N TRP A 261 12.27 11.06 -8.31
CA TRP A 261 12.44 10.82 -9.74
C TRP A 261 13.91 11.10 -10.12
N ASP A 262 14.63 10.10 -10.60
CA ASP A 262 16.00 10.28 -11.10
C ASP A 262 16.00 10.22 -12.64
N SER A 263 16.14 11.39 -13.27
CA SER A 263 16.20 11.52 -14.73
C SER A 263 17.46 10.88 -15.33
N SER A 264 18.52 10.64 -14.54
CA SER A 264 19.77 10.06 -15.03
C SER A 264 19.68 8.58 -15.38
N VAL A 265 18.66 7.86 -14.88
CA VAL A 265 18.45 6.43 -15.13
C VAL A 265 18.02 6.13 -16.57
N TYR A 266 17.61 7.15 -17.34
CA TYR A 266 17.20 7.00 -18.74
C TYR A 266 18.16 7.67 -19.74
N ASP A 267 19.24 8.29 -19.27
CA ASP A 267 20.29 8.81 -20.16
C ASP A 267 21.36 7.72 -20.36
N GLU A 268 21.03 6.67 -21.14
CA GLU A 268 21.96 5.59 -21.48
C GLU A 268 23.16 6.04 -22.34
N HIS A 269 23.40 7.35 -22.52
CA HIS A 269 24.52 7.89 -23.28
C HIS A 269 25.23 9.05 -22.59
N HIS A 270 25.76 8.87 -21.37
CA HIS A 270 27.01 9.56 -21.00
C HIS A 270 27.84 8.75 -20.00
N ASP A 271 28.91 8.14 -20.51
CA ASP A 271 30.11 7.84 -19.72
C ASP A 271 30.62 9.16 -19.13
N ASP A 272 30.65 9.29 -17.81
CA ASP A 272 31.80 9.87 -17.11
C ASP A 272 31.69 9.66 -15.59
N ASP A 273 32.75 9.03 -15.05
CA ASP A 273 33.02 8.85 -13.63
C ASP A 273 33.33 10.20 -12.96
N TYR A 274 32.38 10.75 -12.18
CA TYR A 274 32.69 11.65 -11.06
C TYR A 274 31.59 11.56 -10.00
N TYR A 275 31.93 11.04 -8.81
CA TYR A 275 31.08 11.16 -7.62
C TYR A 275 31.11 12.62 -7.15
N ASP A 276 30.18 13.43 -7.63
CA ASP A 276 29.84 14.72 -7.05
C ASP A 276 28.72 14.52 -6.01
N ASP A 277 28.97 14.93 -4.77
CA ASP A 277 28.00 14.95 -3.65
C ASP A 277 27.09 16.21 -3.75
N GLY A 278 26.90 16.68 -4.98
CA GLY A 278 26.07 17.79 -5.38
C GLY A 278 24.70 17.27 -5.81
N ARG A 279 23.65 18.02 -5.46
CA ARG A 279 22.27 17.79 -5.89
C ARG A 279 22.23 17.31 -7.35
N PRO A 280 21.40 16.33 -7.74
CA PRO A 280 20.95 16.30 -9.13
C PRO A 280 20.38 17.69 -9.45
N GLU A 281 21.10 18.45 -10.29
CA GLU A 281 20.66 19.77 -10.76
C GLU A 281 19.32 19.57 -11.49
N GLY A 282 18.21 19.94 -10.84
CA GLY A 282 16.90 20.02 -11.51
C GLY A 282 15.66 19.62 -10.72
N ILE A 283 15.75 18.87 -9.62
CA ILE A 283 14.55 18.34 -8.95
C ILE A 283 14.05 19.33 -7.88
N SER A 284 13.07 20.17 -8.24
CA SER A 284 12.31 21.02 -7.30
C SER A 284 11.17 20.23 -6.66
N ALA A 285 11.50 19.18 -5.91
CA ALA A 285 10.53 18.41 -5.14
C ALA A 285 10.34 19.02 -3.73
N ASP A 286 9.11 19.37 -3.37
CA ASP A 286 8.74 19.89 -2.04
C ASP A 286 7.61 19.06 -1.42
N ILE A 287 7.91 18.38 -0.32
CA ILE A 287 6.94 17.58 0.43
C ILE A 287 6.38 18.31 1.64
N THR A 288 6.77 19.56 1.90
CA THR A 288 6.40 20.33 3.10
C THR A 288 4.88 20.35 3.31
N ARG A 289 4.09 20.53 2.24
CA ARG A 289 2.62 20.51 2.31
C ARG A 289 2.04 19.13 2.61
N LEU A 290 2.65 18.05 2.09
CA LEU A 290 2.26 16.68 2.43
C LEU A 290 2.50 16.42 3.92
N VAL A 291 3.69 16.74 4.41
CA VAL A 291 4.07 16.49 5.80
C VAL A 291 3.21 17.33 6.75
N ALA A 292 2.92 18.58 6.40
CA ALA A 292 2.01 19.43 7.16
C ALA A 292 0.57 18.90 7.17
N GLY A 293 0.08 18.36 6.04
CA GLY A 293 -1.26 17.80 5.93
C GLY A 293 -1.50 16.57 6.82
N ILE A 294 -0.44 15.84 7.17
CA ILE A 294 -0.53 14.64 8.02
C ILE A 294 -0.01 14.86 9.45
N SER A 295 0.28 16.09 9.88
CA SER A 295 0.98 16.33 11.16
C SER A 295 0.17 15.95 12.42
N ASN A 296 -1.15 15.76 12.30
CA ASN A 296 -2.06 15.46 13.41
C ASN A 296 -2.16 13.97 13.78
N ILE A 297 -1.50 13.09 13.04
CA ILE A 297 -1.54 11.62 13.21
C ILE A 297 -0.91 11.14 14.53
N THR A 298 -1.27 9.91 14.94
CA THR A 298 -0.66 9.22 16.09
C THR A 298 0.40 8.21 15.68
N THR A 299 0.35 7.71 14.44
CA THR A 299 1.25 6.70 13.92
C THR A 299 1.75 7.07 12.52
N LEU A 300 3.06 7.08 12.32
CA LEU A 300 3.71 7.36 11.05
C LEU A 300 4.64 6.21 10.67
N HIS A 301 4.54 5.72 9.43
CA HIS A 301 5.47 4.76 8.86
C HIS A 301 6.18 5.39 7.65
N LEU A 302 7.51 5.29 7.62
CA LEU A 302 8.34 5.79 6.53
C LEU A 302 9.19 4.66 5.93
N SER A 303 9.20 4.57 4.60
CA SER A 303 10.21 3.79 3.87
C SER A 303 11.60 4.42 4.00
N PRO A 304 12.70 3.70 3.66
CA PRO A 304 14.06 4.24 3.78
C PRO A 304 14.25 5.50 2.93
N GLU A 305 13.74 5.47 1.70
CA GLU A 305 13.79 6.61 0.78
C GLU A 305 12.92 7.77 1.28
N SER A 306 11.72 7.50 1.79
CA SER A 306 10.86 8.54 2.40
C SER A 306 11.58 9.26 3.53
N LEU A 307 12.30 8.53 4.39
CA LEU A 307 13.08 9.13 5.47
C LEU A 307 14.17 10.07 4.93
N GLU A 308 14.88 9.69 3.87
CA GLU A 308 15.87 10.57 3.25
C GLU A 308 15.23 11.80 2.59
N LEU A 309 14.06 11.63 1.97
CA LEU A 309 13.29 12.71 1.34
C LEU A 309 12.78 13.75 2.35
N PHE A 310 12.54 13.36 3.60
CA PHE A 310 12.25 14.31 4.67
C PHE A 310 13.42 15.26 4.95
N HIS A 311 14.66 14.87 4.64
CA HIS A 311 15.82 15.76 4.74
C HIS A 311 15.98 16.62 3.48
N LEU A 312 15.74 16.03 2.30
CA LEU A 312 16.05 16.67 1.02
C LEU A 312 14.95 17.63 0.54
N CYS A 313 13.69 17.28 0.78
CA CYS A 313 12.51 17.91 0.15
C CYS A 313 11.56 18.57 1.17
N CYS A 314 11.90 18.59 2.45
CA CYS A 314 11.07 19.25 3.48
C CYS A 314 11.80 20.50 3.98
N GLU A 315 11.43 21.67 3.48
CA GLU A 315 12.04 22.94 3.89
C GLU A 315 11.68 23.32 5.33
N SER A 316 10.47 22.96 5.76
CA SER A 316 9.96 23.27 7.09
C SER A 316 9.27 22.04 7.71
N MET A 317 9.98 21.35 8.60
CA MET A 317 9.45 20.20 9.32
C MET A 317 8.34 20.66 10.30
N PRO A 318 7.09 20.18 10.16
CA PRO A 318 6.04 20.49 11.10
C PRO A 318 6.22 19.70 12.40
N VAL A 319 5.66 20.21 13.49
CA VAL A 319 5.67 19.53 14.78
C VAL A 319 4.51 18.53 14.86
N PHE A 320 4.85 17.27 15.12
CA PHE A 320 3.92 16.17 15.28
C PHE A 320 3.48 16.04 16.75
N ASN A 321 2.60 16.95 17.19
CA ASN A 321 2.18 17.01 18.60
C ASN A 321 1.47 15.74 19.09
N ASN A 322 0.80 15.00 18.20
CA ASN A 322 0.02 13.82 18.57
C ASN A 322 0.73 12.50 18.28
N LEU A 323 1.92 12.52 17.67
CA LEU A 323 2.60 11.31 17.23
C LEU A 323 3.13 10.53 18.42
N LEU A 324 2.62 9.30 18.58
CA LEU A 324 2.98 8.37 19.64
C LEU A 324 3.90 7.27 19.12
N THR A 325 3.74 6.87 17.86
CA THR A 325 4.52 5.79 17.24
C THR A 325 5.13 6.27 15.92
N LEU A 326 6.46 6.20 15.83
CA LEU A 326 7.21 6.40 14.60
C LEU A 326 7.82 5.07 14.18
N SER A 327 7.56 4.65 12.95
CA SER A 327 8.11 3.45 12.34
C SER A 327 8.94 3.84 11.13
N ILE A 328 10.19 3.42 11.10
CA ILE A 328 11.08 3.64 9.96
C ILE A 328 11.61 2.31 9.46
N GLU A 329 11.74 2.18 8.15
CA GLU A 329 12.55 1.13 7.52
C GLU A 329 13.91 1.73 7.14
N SER A 330 14.97 0.92 7.18
CA SER A 330 16.32 1.34 6.79
C SER A 330 16.96 0.36 5.82
N ASP A 331 17.81 0.87 4.94
CA ASP A 331 18.57 0.07 3.98
C ASP A 331 19.96 0.67 3.74
N LYS A 332 20.84 -0.05 3.04
CA LYS A 332 22.20 0.43 2.76
C LYS A 332 22.28 1.57 1.73
N ALA A 333 21.18 1.89 1.04
CA ALA A 333 21.15 2.87 -0.04
C ALA A 333 20.84 4.29 0.47
N HIS A 334 19.99 4.41 1.50
CA HIS A 334 19.49 5.67 2.04
C HIS A 334 20.05 5.94 3.43
N GLY A 335 20.28 7.22 3.75
CA GLY A 335 20.83 7.61 5.04
C GLY A 335 19.77 8.08 6.05
N TRP A 336 20.22 8.40 7.27
CA TRP A 336 19.38 8.83 8.40
C TRP A 336 19.43 10.35 8.66
N GLN A 337 19.73 11.17 7.66
CA GLN A 337 19.94 12.61 7.78
C GLN A 337 18.72 13.34 8.39
N ALA A 338 17.51 12.84 8.14
CA ALA A 338 16.26 13.40 8.69
C ALA A 338 16.00 13.00 10.15
N MET A 339 16.63 11.95 10.67
CA MET A 339 16.28 11.39 11.98
C MET A 339 16.38 12.39 13.14
N PRO A 340 17.45 13.21 13.26
CA PRO A 340 17.52 14.19 14.35
C PRO A 340 16.37 15.19 14.32
N LEU A 341 16.13 15.82 13.16
CA LEU A 341 15.06 16.81 12.98
C LEU A 341 13.67 16.19 13.18
N LEU A 342 13.46 14.96 12.70
CA LEU A 342 12.20 14.25 12.84
C LEU A 342 11.92 13.93 14.32
N LEU A 343 12.91 13.42 15.06
CA LEU A 343 12.76 13.12 16.49
C LEU A 343 12.52 14.37 17.33
N GLU A 344 13.21 15.47 17.03
CA GLU A 344 12.97 16.78 17.66
C GLU A 344 11.57 17.33 17.38
N SER A 345 11.03 17.02 16.19
CA SER A 345 9.68 17.42 15.78
C SER A 345 8.58 16.53 16.39
N CYS A 346 8.93 15.49 17.16
CA CYS A 346 7.98 14.54 17.77
C CYS A 346 8.04 14.59 19.31
N PRO A 347 7.54 15.65 19.97
CA PRO A 347 7.75 15.87 21.41
C PRO A 347 7.11 14.79 22.30
N ASN A 348 6.03 14.14 21.82
CA ASN A 348 5.27 13.14 22.55
C ASN A 348 5.54 11.70 22.07
N LEU A 349 6.65 11.46 21.35
CA LEU A 349 6.96 10.13 20.83
C LEU A 349 7.17 9.12 21.96
N HIS A 350 6.38 8.03 21.93
CA HIS A 350 6.42 6.97 22.94
C HIS A 350 7.12 5.71 22.43
N THR A 351 6.87 5.35 21.17
CA THR A 351 7.36 4.13 20.53
C THR A 351 8.14 4.48 19.27
N LEU A 352 9.38 4.00 19.18
CA LEU A 352 10.18 4.05 17.97
C LEU A 352 10.35 2.62 17.45
N VAL A 353 9.85 2.36 16.24
CA VAL A 353 9.99 1.08 15.53
C VAL A 353 11.00 1.27 14.40
N ILE A 354 11.99 0.41 14.33
CA ILE A 354 13.01 0.45 13.29
C ILE A 354 13.17 -0.94 12.68
N LYS A 355 12.90 -1.05 11.38
CA LYS A 355 13.12 -2.27 10.61
C LYS A 355 14.45 -2.17 9.87
N GLY A 356 15.41 -2.99 10.31
CA GLY A 356 16.80 -2.90 9.89
C GLY A 356 17.51 -1.68 10.50
N LEU A 357 18.73 -1.87 11.02
CA LEU A 357 19.51 -0.79 11.64
C LEU A 357 20.65 -0.27 10.75
N VAL A 358 20.87 -0.91 9.60
CA VAL A 358 21.93 -0.53 8.66
C VAL A 358 21.42 0.57 7.74
N HIS A 359 22.20 1.64 7.58
CA HIS A 359 21.91 2.75 6.69
C HIS A 359 23.16 3.25 5.95
N ARG A 360 22.97 4.04 4.88
CA ARG A 360 24.08 4.73 4.20
C ARG A 360 24.72 5.74 5.14
N VAL A 361 25.99 5.55 5.44
CA VAL A 361 26.76 6.47 6.31
C VAL A 361 27.13 7.72 5.52
N THR A 362 26.59 8.86 5.92
CA THR A 362 26.93 10.17 5.37
C THR A 362 27.53 11.07 6.45
N ASN A 363 28.15 12.18 6.05
CA ASN A 363 28.60 13.21 6.99
C ASN A 363 27.43 14.00 7.64
N ARG A 364 26.18 13.71 7.26
CA ARG A 364 24.95 14.39 7.71
C ARG A 364 23.99 13.49 8.48
N CYS A 365 24.35 12.24 8.82
CA CYS A 365 23.48 11.38 9.66
C CYS A 365 23.13 11.99 11.03
N GLY A 366 23.83 13.06 11.43
CA GLY A 366 23.63 13.74 12.69
C GLY A 366 23.96 12.85 13.88
N ASP A 367 23.34 13.15 15.01
CA ASP A 367 23.58 12.52 16.30
C ASP A 367 22.61 11.38 16.64
N ALA A 368 21.64 11.10 15.75
CA ALA A 368 20.81 9.90 15.82
C ALA A 368 21.60 8.60 15.51
N CYS A 369 22.72 8.70 14.78
CA CYS A 369 23.67 7.60 14.53
C CYS A 369 25.04 7.89 15.19
N PRO A 370 25.77 6.87 15.72
CA PRO A 370 27.18 7.01 16.10
C PRO A 370 28.14 6.99 14.89
N CYS A 371 27.64 7.33 13.71
CA CYS A 371 28.35 7.37 12.44
C CYS A 371 29.33 8.56 12.47
N SER A 372 30.58 8.33 12.88
CA SER A 372 31.61 9.37 12.84
C SER A 372 32.36 9.29 11.51
N PRO A 373 32.34 10.32 10.65
CA PRO A 373 33.30 10.39 9.55
C PRO A 373 34.71 10.52 10.15
N GLU A 374 35.57 9.53 9.89
CA GLU A 374 36.92 9.46 10.47
C GLU A 374 37.79 10.68 10.11
N GLU A 375 37.46 11.42 9.05
CA GLU A 375 38.27 12.52 8.52
C GLU A 375 38.24 13.81 9.36
N HIS A 376 37.23 14.02 10.22
CA HIS A 376 37.11 15.27 10.99
C HIS A 376 37.71 15.23 12.40
N LYS A 377 38.19 14.06 12.87
CA LYS A 377 38.91 13.96 14.16
C LYS A 377 40.21 14.78 14.17
N ASN A 378 40.79 15.07 13.01
CA ASN A 378 42.04 15.82 12.89
C ASN A 378 41.88 17.34 12.77
N LYS A 379 40.68 17.88 12.48
CA LYS A 379 40.45 19.34 12.35
C LYS A 379 39.73 19.99 13.54
N LYS A 380 38.83 19.28 14.26
CA LYS A 380 38.07 19.86 15.39
C LYS A 380 38.83 19.96 16.72
N ARG A 381 40.04 19.39 16.84
CA ARG A 381 40.86 19.49 18.09
C ARG A 381 41.40 20.88 18.41
N ARG A 382 41.10 21.92 17.61
CA ARG A 382 41.72 23.24 17.80
C ARG A 382 40.82 24.41 18.15
N THR A 383 39.51 24.30 18.13
CA THR A 383 38.66 25.42 18.58
C THR A 383 37.22 24.94 18.76
N VAL A 384 36.77 24.94 20.01
CA VAL A 384 35.50 25.47 20.55
C VAL A 384 35.23 24.69 21.85
N LYS A 385 34.92 25.43 22.91
CA LYS A 385 34.61 24.93 24.25
C LYS A 385 33.44 23.94 24.17
N ASP A 386 33.53 22.87 24.95
CA ASP A 386 32.46 21.89 25.17
C ASP A 386 31.23 22.58 25.76
N GLU A 387 30.36 23.12 24.91
CA GLU A 387 28.92 23.11 25.19
C GLU A 387 28.46 21.71 24.76
N GLU A 388 28.00 20.90 25.72
CA GLU A 388 27.38 19.61 25.44
C GLU A 388 26.15 19.86 24.56
N GLU A 389 26.31 19.82 23.24
CA GLU A 389 25.21 19.78 22.29
C GLU A 389 24.30 18.62 22.71
N SER A 390 23.10 18.95 23.19
CA SER A 390 22.11 17.99 23.63
C SER A 390 21.74 17.09 22.47
N CYS A 391 21.88 15.77 22.65
CA CYS A 391 21.59 14.82 21.59
C CYS A 391 20.07 14.71 21.38
N CYS A 392 19.58 14.64 20.13
CA CYS A 392 18.16 14.46 19.81
C CYS A 392 17.56 13.21 20.49
N LEU A 393 18.38 12.19 20.74
CA LEU A 393 17.98 10.98 21.48
C LEU A 393 17.82 11.23 22.98
N SER A 394 18.63 12.12 23.56
CA SER A 394 18.53 12.45 24.99
C SER A 394 17.31 13.32 25.31
N THR A 395 16.84 14.13 24.36
CA THR A 395 15.63 14.95 24.50
C THR A 395 14.35 14.16 24.21
N CYS A 396 14.46 12.97 23.62
CA CYS A 396 13.32 12.17 23.22
C CYS A 396 12.73 11.35 24.38
N HIS A 397 11.39 11.32 24.48
CA HIS A 397 10.66 10.62 25.56
C HIS A 397 10.31 9.17 25.23
N VAL A 398 11.02 8.54 24.28
CA VAL A 398 10.76 7.16 23.85
C VAL A 398 10.85 6.21 25.04
N LYS A 399 9.79 5.45 25.25
CA LYS A 399 9.70 4.40 26.28
C LYS A 399 9.88 3.01 25.69
N VAL A 400 9.50 2.83 24.42
CA VAL A 400 9.58 1.55 23.72
C VAL A 400 10.39 1.72 22.45
N LEU A 401 11.48 0.96 22.33
CA LEU A 401 12.23 0.81 21.08
C LEU A 401 11.97 -0.60 20.55
N GLU A 402 11.49 -0.72 19.33
CA GLU A 402 11.26 -2.00 18.66
C GLU A 402 12.17 -2.10 17.44
N ILE A 403 13.02 -3.12 17.41
CA ILE A 403 13.94 -3.40 16.31
C ILE A 403 13.52 -4.70 15.66
N SER A 404 13.20 -4.65 14.36
CA SER A 404 13.04 -5.85 13.54
C SER A 404 14.22 -6.02 12.60
N GLU A 405 14.43 -7.27 12.16
CA GLU A 405 15.52 -7.64 11.24
C GLU A 405 16.93 -7.38 11.81
N TYR A 406 17.15 -7.63 13.10
CA TYR A 406 18.47 -7.45 13.71
C TYR A 406 19.43 -8.58 13.31
N GLY A 407 20.41 -8.27 12.46
CA GLY A 407 21.41 -9.22 11.95
C GLY A 407 22.67 -9.34 12.82
N GLY A 408 22.88 -8.41 13.75
CA GLY A 408 24.00 -8.47 14.70
C GLY A 408 25.36 -8.05 14.17
N SER A 409 25.40 -7.35 13.03
CA SER A 409 26.62 -6.77 12.50
C SER A 409 27.23 -5.74 13.47
N PHE A 410 28.51 -5.43 13.27
CA PHE A 410 29.21 -4.43 14.10
C PHE A 410 28.53 -3.06 14.07
N GLN A 411 27.98 -2.65 12.91
CA GLN A 411 27.25 -1.40 12.75
C GLN A 411 25.97 -1.38 13.59
N GLU A 412 25.17 -2.43 13.50
CA GLU A 412 23.92 -2.56 14.26
C GLU A 412 24.19 -2.60 15.77
N LEU A 413 25.22 -3.34 16.21
CA LEU A 413 25.61 -3.39 17.62
C LEU A 413 26.06 -2.01 18.13
N LYS A 414 26.76 -1.23 17.29
CA LYS A 414 27.17 0.14 17.62
C LYS A 414 25.95 1.07 17.73
N GLN A 415 24.99 0.95 16.81
CA GLN A 415 23.74 1.71 16.84
C GLN A 415 22.90 1.35 18.08
N MET A 416 22.78 0.07 18.41
CA MET A 416 22.09 -0.37 19.63
C MET A 416 22.76 0.17 20.90
N ARG A 417 24.08 0.14 20.97
CA ARG A 417 24.83 0.77 22.08
C ARG A 417 24.53 2.26 22.18
N HIS A 418 24.44 2.94 21.04
CA HIS A 418 24.13 4.38 20.98
C HIS A 418 22.73 4.67 21.51
N PHE A 419 21.71 3.94 21.06
CA PHE A 419 20.34 4.08 21.56
C PHE A 419 20.22 3.80 23.06
N LEU A 420 20.75 2.67 23.53
CA LEU A 420 20.71 2.30 24.95
C LEU A 420 21.49 3.28 25.84
N GLY A 421 22.52 3.92 25.30
CA GLY A 421 23.37 4.89 25.99
C GLY A 421 22.87 6.34 25.95
N LYS A 422 21.80 6.64 25.19
CA LYS A 422 21.31 8.01 24.99
C LYS A 422 19.81 8.19 25.26
N LEU A 423 18.98 7.17 25.06
CA LEU A 423 17.54 7.24 25.35
C LEU A 423 17.30 7.11 26.87
N GLU A 424 17.14 8.23 27.55
CA GLU A 424 16.98 8.29 29.02
C GLU A 424 15.66 7.70 29.52
N CYS A 425 14.59 7.85 28.74
CA CYS A 425 13.24 7.42 29.13
C CYS A 425 12.93 5.96 28.79
N LEU A 426 13.89 5.22 28.22
CA LEU A 426 13.66 3.89 27.66
C LEU A 426 13.28 2.87 28.74
N GLN A 427 12.18 2.14 28.52
CA GLN A 427 11.66 1.14 29.46
C GLN A 427 11.71 -0.26 28.86
N THR A 428 11.47 -0.38 27.56
CA THR A 428 11.43 -1.66 26.88
C THR A 428 12.11 -1.55 25.53
N VAL A 429 12.96 -2.53 25.24
CA VAL A 429 13.58 -2.74 23.94
C VAL A 429 13.14 -4.10 23.44
N LYS A 430 12.38 -4.14 22.35
CA LYS A 430 11.98 -5.39 21.70
C LYS A 430 12.89 -5.62 20.51
N VAL A 431 13.43 -6.82 20.38
CA VAL A 431 14.32 -7.17 19.26
C VAL A 431 13.86 -8.46 18.62
N CYS A 432 13.47 -8.39 17.35
CA CYS A 432 13.32 -9.56 16.48
C CYS A 432 14.67 -9.80 15.79
N VAL A 433 15.27 -10.96 16.06
CA VAL A 433 16.57 -11.34 15.50
C VAL A 433 16.34 -12.00 14.15
N ASP A 434 16.99 -11.47 13.12
CA ASP A 434 17.03 -12.10 11.80
C ASP A 434 17.99 -13.29 11.87
N ALA A 435 17.46 -14.44 12.26
CA ALA A 435 18.23 -15.67 12.34
C ALA A 435 18.00 -16.47 11.06
N ASP A 436 18.98 -16.46 10.17
CA ASP A 436 19.21 -17.64 9.31
C ASP A 436 19.12 -18.89 10.19
N GLU A 437 18.57 -20.00 9.67
CA GLU A 437 18.07 -21.22 10.37
C GLU A 437 18.98 -21.89 11.44
N ASN A 438 20.15 -21.35 11.75
CA ASN A 438 21.10 -21.83 12.74
C ASN A 438 20.90 -21.20 14.13
N ASN A 439 20.24 -21.94 15.03
CA ASN A 439 19.88 -21.53 16.39
C ASN A 439 21.06 -21.02 17.26
N ASN A 440 22.28 -21.50 17.00
CA ASN A 440 23.49 -21.09 17.75
C ASN A 440 23.86 -19.60 17.57
N ASN A 441 23.54 -19.01 16.42
CA ASN A 441 23.82 -17.59 16.20
C ASN A 441 22.88 -16.70 17.05
N ARG A 442 21.63 -17.13 17.24
CA ARG A 442 20.62 -16.35 17.99
C ARG A 442 21.03 -16.11 19.44
N GLU A 443 21.51 -17.15 20.14
CA GLU A 443 21.94 -17.02 21.54
C GLU A 443 23.12 -16.04 21.69
N VAL A 444 24.09 -16.09 20.77
CA VAL A 444 25.23 -15.17 20.76
C VAL A 444 24.78 -13.73 20.53
N LEU A 445 23.88 -13.50 19.58
CA LEU A 445 23.33 -12.17 19.30
C LEU A 445 22.55 -11.61 20.51
N GLN A 446 21.76 -12.45 21.17
CA GLN A 446 21.04 -12.08 22.39
C GLN A 446 22.00 -11.73 23.53
N ALA A 447 23.04 -12.56 23.76
CA ALA A 447 24.05 -12.31 24.78
C ALA A 447 24.80 -10.99 24.54
N ASN A 448 25.16 -10.70 23.29
CA ASN A 448 25.80 -9.44 22.91
C ASN A 448 24.93 -8.23 23.26
N LEU A 449 23.64 -8.27 22.95
CA LEU A 449 22.70 -7.19 23.27
C LEU A 449 22.48 -7.01 24.77
N LEU A 450 22.32 -8.12 25.51
CA LEU A 450 22.15 -8.08 26.96
C LEU A 450 23.38 -7.53 27.71
N SER A 451 24.57 -7.66 27.11
CA SER A 451 25.82 -7.14 27.64
C SER A 451 26.00 -5.63 27.47
N LEU A 452 25.18 -4.97 26.65
CA LEU A 452 25.31 -3.54 26.38
C LEU A 452 24.93 -2.70 27.62
N PRO A 453 25.69 -1.62 27.90
CA PRO A 453 25.34 -0.70 28.97
C PRO A 453 24.04 0.02 28.63
N ARG A 454 23.22 0.28 29.66
CA ARG A 454 21.93 0.95 29.56
C ARG A 454 21.97 2.21 30.41
N LEU A 455 21.54 3.33 29.84
CA LEU A 455 21.41 4.59 30.55
C LEU A 455 20.21 4.55 31.50
N SER A 456 19.06 4.07 31.02
CA SER A 456 17.87 3.85 31.84
C SER A 456 17.97 2.56 32.65
N SER A 457 17.88 2.68 33.97
CA SER A 457 17.81 1.55 34.90
C SER A 457 16.51 0.74 34.79
N LYS A 458 15.45 1.32 34.20
CA LYS A 458 14.16 0.66 33.97
C LYS A 458 14.14 -0.14 32.66
N CYS A 459 15.15 0.01 31.81
CA CYS A 459 15.18 -0.59 30.49
C CYS A 459 15.38 -2.11 30.53
N ASN A 460 14.35 -2.84 30.09
CA ASN A 460 14.43 -4.27 29.84
C ASN A 460 14.52 -4.58 28.33
N ILE A 461 15.35 -5.55 27.98
CA ILE A 461 15.47 -6.05 26.59
C ILE A 461 14.66 -7.35 26.49
N MET A 462 13.75 -7.40 25.53
CA MET A 462 12.88 -8.54 25.22
C MET A 462 13.16 -8.99 23.79
N PHE A 463 13.23 -10.31 23.59
CA PHE A 463 13.34 -10.88 22.25
C PHE A 463 11.97 -11.39 21.84
N ILE A 464 11.48 -10.92 20.68
CA ILE A 464 10.14 -11.23 20.16
C ILE A 464 10.19 -12.21 18.99
#